data_AF-A0A836RT26-F1
#
_entry.id   AF-A0A836RT26-F1
#
_cell.length_a   1.000
_cell.length_b   1.000
_cell.length_c   1.000
_cell.angle_alpha   90.00
_cell.angle_beta   90.00
_cell.angle_gamma   90.00
#
_symmetry.space_group_name_H-M   'P 1'
#
loop_
_entity.id
_entity.type
_entity.pdbx_description
1 polymer ?
#
loop_
_entity_poly.entity_id
_entity_poly.type
_entity_poly.pdbx_seq_one_letter_code
_entity_poly.pdbx_strand_id
1 'polypeptide(L)'
;MHIMLTLVAVALHTFIYVGSVFVMTAAPMLIIYGWRKLIHDRLAELGVEGKAGFFHSLIALLYDLLKFGPLWQMAFMNFTVSGVGIFLAIKLDKMFRVWPLREERITLTGHWHILAALIAAIILMYYGDIIGLKGKVRKWFGWILIIGSDVAFASMTVFSMKRLFIDQYRRQPRPLRFVRYGGQCLTMVRG
;
A
#
# COMPACT_ATOMS: atom_id res chain seq x y z
N MET A 1 -1.22 -6.01 36.53
CA MET A 1 -0.52 -6.21 35.24
C MET A 1 -1.40 -5.90 34.02
N HIS A 2 -2.66 -6.37 33.95
CA HIS A 2 -3.58 -6.09 32.83
C HIS A 2 -3.92 -4.60 32.62
N ILE A 3 -4.18 -3.83 33.68
CA ILE A 3 -4.54 -2.39 33.59
C ILE A 3 -3.37 -1.54 33.08
N MET A 4 -2.14 -1.89 33.48
CA MET A 4 -0.93 -1.20 33.02
C MET A 4 -0.68 -1.47 31.53
N LEU A 5 -0.94 -2.70 31.06
CA LEU A 5 -0.80 -3.06 29.66
C LEU A 5 -1.83 -2.34 28.76
N THR A 6 -3.07 -2.17 29.23
CA THR A 6 -4.10 -1.44 28.47
C THR A 6 -3.81 0.06 28.41
N LEU A 7 -3.33 0.66 29.49
CA LEU A 7 -2.94 2.09 29.50
C LEU A 7 -1.77 2.37 28.57
N VAL A 8 -0.74 1.52 28.60
CA VAL A 8 0.41 1.63 27.69
C VAL A 8 -0.03 1.44 26.24
N ALA A 9 -0.90 0.47 25.96
CA ALA A 9 -1.41 0.23 24.61
C ALA A 9 -2.17 1.46 24.06
N VAL A 10 -3.06 2.07 24.85
CA VAL A 10 -3.81 3.26 24.43
C VAL A 10 -2.88 4.45 24.20
N ALA A 11 -1.95 4.70 25.12
CA ALA A 11 -0.98 5.79 24.97
C ALA A 11 -0.11 5.63 23.71
N LEU A 12 0.31 4.40 23.39
CA LEU A 12 1.09 4.11 22.18
C LEU A 12 0.30 4.43 20.91
N HIS A 13 -0.97 4.01 20.86
CA HIS A 13 -1.82 4.25 19.69
C HIS A 13 -2.10 5.74 19.52
N THR A 14 -2.35 6.48 20.61
CA THR A 14 -2.52 7.95 20.56
C THR A 14 -1.26 8.64 20.04
N PHE A 15 -0.06 8.24 20.50
CA PHE A 15 1.20 8.81 20.04
C PHE A 15 1.43 8.57 18.54
N ILE A 16 1.16 7.35 18.07
CA ILE A 16 1.25 7.00 16.65
C ILE A 16 0.23 7.80 15.83
N TYR A 17 -1.01 7.95 16.30
CA TYR A 17 -2.02 8.74 15.59
C TYR A 17 -1.61 10.20 15.47
N VAL A 18 -1.14 10.82 16.55
CA VAL A 18 -0.65 12.21 16.51
C VAL A 18 0.52 12.36 15.55
N GLY A 19 1.51 11.44 15.62
CA GLY A 19 2.64 11.43 14.68
C GLY A 19 2.21 11.24 13.22
N SER A 20 1.21 10.38 12.97
CA SER A 20 0.73 10.08 11.62
C SER A 20 0.10 11.28 10.92
N VAL A 21 -0.55 12.21 11.65
CA VAL A 21 -1.11 13.43 11.07
C VAL A 21 -0.02 14.28 10.41
N PHE A 22 1.10 14.48 11.10
CA PHE A 22 2.23 15.24 10.56
C PHE A 22 2.85 14.56 9.34
N VAL A 23 2.99 13.23 9.37
CA VAL A 23 3.54 12.47 8.23
C VAL A 23 2.59 12.53 7.03
N MET A 24 1.28 12.44 7.24
CA MET A 24 0.27 12.56 6.18
C MET A 24 0.27 13.94 5.52
N THR A 25 0.64 15.01 6.23
CA THR A 25 0.81 16.35 5.64
C THR A 25 2.18 16.53 4.98
N ALA A 26 3.26 16.02 5.59
CA ALA A 26 4.61 16.17 5.07
C ALA A 26 4.85 15.37 3.78
N ALA A 27 4.28 14.17 3.67
CA ALA A 27 4.43 13.30 2.50
C ALA A 27 3.99 13.97 1.17
N PRO A 28 2.77 14.53 1.03
CA PRO A 28 2.39 15.21 -0.20
C PRO A 28 3.22 16.47 -0.48
N MET A 29 3.66 17.20 0.55
CA MET A 29 4.57 18.34 0.37
C MET A 29 5.92 17.89 -0.23
N LEU A 30 6.49 16.80 0.28
CA LEU A 30 7.73 16.22 -0.25
C LEU A 30 7.57 15.76 -1.70
N ILE A 31 6.44 15.13 -2.05
CA ILE A 31 6.16 14.67 -3.41
C ILE A 31 6.09 15.87 -4.37
N ILE A 32 5.34 16.91 -4.02
CA ILE A 32 5.21 18.14 -4.85
C ILE A 32 6.57 18.81 -5.02
N TYR A 33 7.34 18.94 -3.95
CA TYR A 33 8.69 19.50 -4.00
C TYR A 33 9.61 18.66 -4.89
N GLY A 34 9.63 17.34 -4.70
CA GLY A 34 10.49 16.43 -5.45
C GLY A 34 10.18 16.42 -6.94
N TRP A 35 8.90 16.43 -7.32
CA TRP A 35 8.51 16.54 -8.73
C TRP A 35 8.87 17.89 -9.34
N ARG A 36 8.64 19.00 -8.62
CA ARG A 36 9.04 20.34 -9.09
C ARG A 36 10.56 20.43 -9.28
N LYS A 37 11.34 19.87 -8.37
CA LYS A 37 12.79 19.84 -8.47
C LYS A 37 13.25 19.05 -9.70
N LEU A 38 12.71 17.84 -9.90
CA LEU A 38 13.03 17.01 -11.08
C LEU A 38 12.74 17.73 -12.40
N ILE A 39 11.59 18.41 -12.49
CA ILE A 39 11.21 19.19 -13.67
C ILE A 39 12.18 20.35 -13.88
N HIS A 40 12.50 21.10 -12.81
CA HIS A 40 13.40 22.25 -12.89
C HIS A 40 14.82 21.84 -13.32
N ASP A 41 15.39 20.81 -12.69
CA ASP A 41 16.73 20.31 -13.00
C ASP A 41 16.82 19.88 -14.47
N ARG A 42 15.81 19.18 -15.00
CA ARG A 42 15.79 18.76 -16.42
C ARG A 42 15.57 19.91 -17.40
N LEU A 43 14.78 20.91 -17.05
CA LEU A 43 14.58 22.09 -17.90
C LEU A 43 15.85 22.95 -17.96
N ALA A 44 16.57 23.08 -16.84
CA ALA A 44 17.86 23.74 -16.78
C ALA A 44 18.91 23.02 -17.65
N GLU A 45 18.97 21.68 -17.58
CA GLU A 45 19.86 20.86 -18.43
C GLU A 45 19.55 20.98 -19.94
N LEU A 46 18.29 21.23 -20.31
CA LEU A 46 17.86 21.38 -21.70
C LEU A 46 18.00 22.83 -22.22
N GLY A 47 18.43 23.78 -21.38
CA GLY A 47 18.56 25.19 -21.75
C GLY A 47 17.22 25.86 -22.10
N VAL A 48 16.09 25.28 -21.65
CA VAL A 48 14.77 25.83 -21.93
C VAL A 48 14.45 26.89 -20.88
N GLU A 49 14.87 28.12 -21.14
CA GLU A 49 14.54 29.30 -20.34
C GLU A 49 13.11 29.78 -20.66
N GLY A 50 12.11 29.14 -20.05
CA GLY A 50 10.71 29.55 -20.22
C GLY A 50 9.72 28.68 -19.45
N LYS A 51 8.45 29.11 -19.37
CA LYS A 51 7.35 28.25 -18.86
C LYS A 51 7.20 27.05 -19.80
N ALA A 52 7.88 25.96 -19.48
CA ALA A 52 7.70 24.70 -20.17
C ALA A 52 6.22 24.31 -20.12
N GLY A 53 5.65 23.97 -21.27
CA GLY A 53 4.25 23.52 -21.34
C GLY A 53 4.01 22.29 -20.45
N PHE A 54 2.75 22.05 -20.07
CA PHE A 54 2.34 20.91 -19.23
C PHE A 54 2.96 19.57 -19.69
N PHE A 55 2.95 19.32 -20.99
CA PHE A 55 3.55 18.11 -21.59
C PHE A 55 5.07 18.04 -21.46
N HIS A 56 5.77 19.17 -21.56
CA HIS A 56 7.23 19.21 -21.39
C HIS A 56 7.62 18.92 -19.94
N SER A 57 6.84 19.42 -18.98
CA SER A 57 7.00 19.10 -17.57
C SER A 57 6.76 17.61 -17.28
N LEU A 58 5.75 17.01 -17.91
CA LEU A 58 5.46 15.57 -17.76
C LEU A 58 6.58 14.69 -18.34
N ILE A 59 7.09 15.02 -19.53
CA ILE A 59 8.20 14.29 -20.16
C ILE A 59 9.49 14.46 -19.37
N ALA A 60 9.76 15.66 -18.83
CA ALA A 60 10.90 15.92 -17.96
C ALA A 60 10.84 15.09 -16.67
N LEU A 61 9.66 14.99 -16.07
CA LEU A 61 9.43 14.21 -14.86
C LEU A 61 9.66 12.70 -15.09
N LEU A 62 9.18 12.18 -16.23
CA LEU A 62 9.34 10.77 -16.62
C LEU A 62 10.68 10.48 -17.32
N TYR A 63 11.62 11.42 -17.38
CA TYR A 63 12.92 11.16 -17.99
C TYR A 63 13.83 10.34 -17.06
N ASP A 64 13.83 10.65 -15.77
CA ASP A 64 14.62 9.97 -14.75
C ASP A 64 13.73 9.12 -13.83
N LEU A 65 13.35 7.95 -14.33
CA LEU A 65 12.47 7.02 -13.61
C LEU A 65 13.01 6.56 -12.27
N LEU A 66 14.32 6.59 -12.07
CA LEU A 66 14.92 6.11 -10.84
C LEU A 66 14.75 7.10 -9.68
N LYS A 67 14.68 8.40 -10.00
CA LYS A 67 14.41 9.46 -9.03
C LYS A 67 12.91 9.77 -8.91
N PHE A 68 12.17 9.63 -10.02
CA PHE A 68 10.71 9.73 -10.03
C PHE A 68 10.06 8.56 -9.28
N GLY A 69 10.56 7.34 -9.47
CA GLY A 69 9.99 6.11 -8.95
C GLY A 69 9.75 6.12 -7.44
N PRO A 70 10.72 6.47 -6.58
CA PRO A 70 10.50 6.57 -5.13
C PRO A 70 9.40 7.57 -4.75
N LEU A 71 9.34 8.73 -5.41
CA LEU A 71 8.31 9.74 -5.16
C LEU A 71 6.93 9.27 -5.63
N TRP A 72 6.88 8.59 -6.78
CA TRP A 72 5.67 7.97 -7.30
C TRP A 72 5.18 6.84 -6.39
N GLN A 73 6.07 5.95 -5.95
CA GLN A 73 5.74 4.86 -5.03
C GLN A 73 5.18 5.39 -3.71
N MET A 74 5.72 6.49 -3.16
CA MET A 74 5.14 7.15 -1.98
C MET A 74 3.75 7.74 -2.25
N ALA A 75 3.51 8.34 -3.42
CA ALA A 75 2.20 8.84 -3.80
C ALA A 75 1.19 7.68 -3.97
N PHE A 76 1.59 6.63 -4.67
CA PHE A 76 0.78 5.46 -4.97
C PHE A 76 0.46 4.64 -3.72
N MET A 77 1.38 4.57 -2.76
CA MET A 77 1.12 3.99 -1.43
C MET A 77 -0.03 4.71 -0.73
N ASN A 78 -0.06 6.04 -0.73
CA ASN A 78 -1.15 6.78 -0.08
C ASN A 78 -2.51 6.44 -0.71
N PHE A 79 -2.55 6.16 -2.01
CA PHE A 79 -3.77 5.74 -2.67
C PHE A 79 -4.17 4.29 -2.32
N THR A 80 -3.25 3.33 -2.44
CA THR A 80 -3.53 1.89 -2.30
C THR A 80 -3.57 1.38 -0.86
N VAL A 81 -2.73 1.91 0.02
CA VAL A 81 -2.63 1.49 1.42
C VAL A 81 -3.48 2.39 2.30
N SER A 82 -3.22 3.71 2.28
CA SER A 82 -3.91 4.66 3.16
C SER A 82 -5.38 4.84 2.75
N GLY A 83 -5.66 4.98 1.45
CA GLY A 83 -7.02 5.09 0.93
C GLY A 83 -7.90 3.87 1.25
N VAL A 84 -7.36 2.66 1.09
CA VAL A 84 -8.07 1.41 1.42
C VAL A 84 -8.23 1.26 2.93
N GLY A 85 -7.24 1.65 3.72
CA GLY A 85 -7.34 1.68 5.18
C GLY A 85 -8.47 2.59 5.66
N ILE A 86 -8.55 3.81 5.13
CA ILE A 86 -9.62 4.77 5.44
C ILE A 86 -10.98 4.23 4.96
N PHE A 87 -11.04 3.67 3.75
CA PHE A 87 -12.27 3.08 3.22
C PHE A 87 -12.80 1.94 4.11
N LEU A 88 -11.90 1.06 4.57
CA LEU A 88 -12.23 -0.01 5.50
C LEU A 88 -12.69 0.55 6.86
N ALA A 89 -12.05 1.61 7.35
CA ALA A 89 -12.40 2.29 8.60
C ALA A 89 -13.79 2.98 8.56
N ILE A 90 -14.19 3.56 7.43
CA ILE A 90 -15.52 4.17 7.29
C ILE A 90 -16.61 3.09 7.17
N LYS A 91 -16.28 1.93 6.58
CA LYS A 91 -17.20 0.78 6.46
C LYS A 91 -17.15 -0.16 7.67
N LEU A 92 -16.33 0.16 8.69
CA LEU A 92 -16.00 -0.72 9.81
C LEU A 92 -17.25 -1.12 10.62
N ASP A 93 -18.12 -0.18 10.97
CA ASP A 93 -19.30 -0.43 11.81
C ASP A 93 -20.34 -1.37 11.18
N LYS A 94 -20.48 -1.35 9.84
CA LYS A 94 -21.42 -2.22 9.13
C LYS A 94 -20.84 -3.61 8.83
N MET A 95 -19.52 -3.74 8.81
CA MET A 95 -18.84 -4.91 8.27
C MET A 95 -18.23 -5.83 9.35
N PHE A 96 -17.75 -5.28 10.47
CA PHE A 96 -17.11 -6.06 11.55
C PHE A 96 -18.09 -6.87 12.41
N ARG A 97 -19.40 -6.63 12.33
CA ARG A 97 -20.42 -7.45 13.02
C ARG A 97 -20.59 -8.84 12.38
N VAL A 98 -20.20 -9.01 11.12
CA VAL A 98 -20.48 -10.21 10.30
C VAL A 98 -19.23 -10.86 9.70
N TRP A 99 -18.04 -10.30 9.92
CA TRP A 99 -16.80 -10.84 9.35
C TRP A 99 -16.12 -11.87 10.27
N PRO A 100 -15.84 -13.10 9.79
CA PRO A 100 -15.00 -14.08 10.46
C PRO A 100 -13.54 -13.63 10.63
N LEU A 101 -12.92 -14.04 11.74
CA LEU A 101 -11.53 -13.77 12.15
C LEU A 101 -10.47 -14.11 11.08
N ARG A 102 -10.77 -15.01 10.15
CA ARG A 102 -9.85 -15.42 9.08
C ARG A 102 -9.61 -14.27 8.09
N GLU A 103 -10.63 -13.48 7.79
CA GLU A 103 -10.57 -12.44 6.77
C GLU A 103 -10.03 -11.12 7.31
N GLU A 104 -10.27 -10.84 8.60
CA GLU A 104 -9.58 -9.78 9.32
C GLU A 104 -8.05 -9.99 9.26
N ARG A 105 -7.58 -11.23 9.49
CA ARG A 105 -6.16 -11.58 9.38
C ARG A 105 -5.62 -11.41 7.97
N ILE A 106 -6.38 -11.76 6.93
CA ILE A 106 -5.91 -11.62 5.53
C ILE A 106 -5.73 -10.14 5.17
N THR A 107 -6.66 -9.28 5.57
CA THR A 107 -6.54 -7.83 5.32
C THR A 107 -5.40 -7.22 6.13
N LEU A 108 -5.27 -7.58 7.42
CA LEU A 108 -4.17 -7.08 8.26
C LEU A 108 -2.82 -7.51 7.73
N THR A 109 -2.64 -8.81 7.44
CA THR A 109 -1.38 -9.33 6.87
C THR A 109 -1.09 -8.72 5.51
N GLY A 110 -2.10 -8.55 4.64
CA GLY A 110 -1.92 -7.91 3.35
C GLY A 110 -1.40 -6.48 3.43
N HIS A 111 -1.85 -5.72 4.42
CA HIS A 111 -1.40 -4.35 4.68
C HIS A 111 0.11 -4.28 4.95
N TRP A 112 0.62 -5.15 5.83
CA TRP A 112 2.05 -5.21 6.16
C TRP A 112 2.92 -5.69 5.00
N HIS A 113 2.44 -6.65 4.19
CA HIS A 113 3.20 -7.13 3.03
C HIS A 113 3.35 -6.07 1.95
N ILE A 114 2.32 -5.23 1.73
CA ILE A 114 2.42 -4.11 0.79
C ILE A 114 3.45 -3.08 1.31
N LEU A 115 3.44 -2.77 2.60
CA LEU A 115 4.44 -1.85 3.19
C LEU A 115 5.87 -2.39 3.05
N ALA A 116 6.09 -3.68 3.33
CA ALA A 116 7.42 -4.29 3.18
C ALA A 116 7.89 -4.31 1.72
N ALA A 117 7.02 -4.67 0.79
CA ALA A 117 7.33 -4.69 -0.64
C ALA A 117 7.57 -3.29 -1.21
N LEU A 118 6.88 -2.26 -0.71
CA LEU A 118 7.12 -0.87 -1.06
C LEU A 118 8.51 -0.40 -0.63
N ILE A 119 8.89 -0.68 0.63
CA ILE A 119 10.22 -0.33 1.15
C ILE A 119 11.29 -1.03 0.31
N ALA A 120 11.11 -2.31 -0.01
CA ALA A 120 12.01 -3.05 -0.89
C ALA A 120 12.14 -2.40 -2.27
N ALA A 121 11.03 -1.99 -2.90
CA ALA A 121 11.03 -1.32 -4.20
C ALA A 121 11.78 0.03 -4.16
N ILE A 122 11.55 0.84 -3.12
CA ILE A 122 12.24 2.12 -2.92
C ILE A 122 13.74 1.92 -2.72
N ILE A 123 14.15 0.97 -1.86
CA ILE A 123 15.56 0.65 -1.63
C ILE A 123 16.23 0.18 -2.91
N LEU A 124 15.55 -0.66 -3.71
CA LEU A 124 16.10 -1.20 -4.94
C LEU A 124 16.33 -0.11 -6.00
N MET A 125 15.43 0.87 -6.09
CA MET A 125 15.62 2.06 -6.92
C MET A 125 16.76 2.96 -6.40
N TYR A 126 16.82 3.18 -5.08
CA TYR A 126 17.90 3.95 -4.45
C TYR A 126 19.27 3.30 -4.66
N TYR A 127 19.36 1.99 -4.51
CA TYR A 127 20.57 1.21 -4.75
C TYR A 127 21.02 1.29 -6.22
N GLY A 128 20.07 1.21 -7.16
CA GLY A 128 20.36 1.42 -8.58
C GLY A 128 20.93 2.81 -8.89
N ASP A 129 20.58 3.83 -8.10
CA ASP A 129 21.09 5.19 -8.29
C ASP A 129 22.53 5.31 -7.79
N ILE A 130 22.82 4.70 -6.64
CA ILE A 130 24.16 4.67 -6.03
C ILE A 130 25.17 3.95 -6.91
N ILE A 131 24.79 2.82 -7.53
CA ILE A 131 25.69 2.07 -8.44
C ILE A 131 25.95 2.86 -9.74
N GLY A 132 25.21 3.94 -9.99
CA GLY A 132 25.43 4.79 -11.15
C GLY A 132 25.03 4.11 -12.46
N LEU A 133 23.91 3.37 -12.48
CA LEU A 133 23.36 2.80 -13.71
C LEU A 133 23.11 3.92 -14.73
N LYS A 134 23.73 3.82 -15.91
CA LYS A 134 23.63 4.84 -16.99
C LYS A 134 22.85 4.33 -18.19
N GLY A 135 22.24 5.27 -18.92
CA GLY A 135 21.65 5.02 -20.24
C GLY A 135 20.37 4.18 -20.22
N LYS A 136 20.26 3.25 -21.19
CA LYS A 136 19.04 2.47 -21.44
C LYS A 136 18.71 1.50 -20.29
N VAL A 137 19.72 0.95 -19.62
CA VAL A 137 19.54 0.01 -18.49
C VAL A 137 18.83 0.69 -17.32
N ARG A 138 19.20 1.94 -16.98
CA ARG A 138 18.54 2.74 -15.93
C ARG A 138 17.04 2.91 -16.20
N LYS A 139 16.69 3.21 -17.46
CA LYS A 139 15.30 3.43 -17.88
C LYS A 139 14.49 2.13 -17.83
N TRP A 140 15.02 1.04 -18.38
CA TRP A 140 14.36 -0.26 -18.38
C TRP A 140 14.16 -0.79 -16.96
N PHE A 141 15.20 -0.71 -16.13
CA PHE A 141 15.13 -1.09 -14.72
C PHE A 141 14.04 -0.31 -13.99
N GLY A 142 14.02 1.02 -14.12
CA GLY A 142 12.98 1.85 -13.53
C GLY A 142 11.57 1.49 -14.03
N TRP A 143 11.39 1.27 -15.34
CA TRP A 143 10.08 0.95 -15.92
C TRP A 143 9.55 -0.41 -15.44
N ILE A 144 10.38 -1.45 -15.48
CA ILE A 144 10.00 -2.80 -15.02
C ILE A 144 9.64 -2.74 -13.54
N LEU A 145 10.44 -2.04 -12.75
CA LEU A 145 10.26 -1.98 -11.30
C LEU A 145 8.99 -1.21 -10.93
N ILE A 146 8.74 -0.03 -11.53
CA ILE A 146 7.53 0.77 -11.29
C ILE A 146 6.27 0.03 -11.76
N ILE A 147 6.24 -0.46 -13.01
CA ILE A 147 5.05 -1.16 -13.52
C ILE A 147 4.81 -2.45 -12.74
N GLY A 148 5.86 -3.21 -12.47
CA GLY A 148 5.78 -4.46 -11.73
C GLY A 148 5.27 -4.25 -10.30
N SER A 149 5.78 -3.23 -9.60
CA SER A 149 5.31 -2.89 -8.25
C SER A 149 3.88 -2.38 -8.26
N ASP A 150 3.52 -1.50 -9.19
CA ASP A 150 2.16 -0.93 -9.26
C ASP A 150 1.11 -2.01 -9.53
N VAL A 151 1.39 -2.93 -10.46
CA VAL A 151 0.52 -4.07 -10.76
C VAL A 151 0.42 -5.02 -9.56
N ALA A 152 1.55 -5.32 -8.89
CA ALA A 152 1.57 -6.19 -7.72
C ALA A 152 0.75 -5.60 -6.56
N PHE A 153 0.93 -4.30 -6.27
CA PHE A 153 0.21 -3.61 -5.20
C PHE A 153 -1.27 -3.42 -5.51
N ALA A 154 -1.62 -3.09 -6.76
CA ALA A 154 -3.01 -3.05 -7.20
C ALA A 154 -3.68 -4.43 -7.07
N SER A 155 -3.00 -5.49 -7.53
CA SER A 155 -3.51 -6.86 -7.43
C SER A 155 -3.72 -7.29 -5.97
N MET A 156 -2.77 -6.97 -5.09
CA MET A 156 -2.88 -7.29 -3.67
C MET A 156 -3.99 -6.48 -2.97
N THR A 157 -4.16 -5.21 -3.37
CA THR A 157 -5.24 -4.35 -2.91
C THR A 157 -6.60 -4.93 -3.29
N VAL A 158 -6.78 -5.30 -4.56
CA VAL A 158 -8.00 -5.96 -5.05
C VAL A 158 -8.23 -7.29 -4.34
N PHE A 159 -7.19 -8.09 -4.13
CA PHE A 159 -7.29 -9.35 -3.40
C PHE A 159 -7.68 -9.16 -1.92
N SER A 160 -7.20 -8.09 -1.29
CA SER A 160 -7.56 -7.72 0.09
C SER A 160 -9.00 -7.23 0.17
N MET A 161 -9.46 -6.51 -0.86
CA MET A 161 -10.83 -6.01 -0.99
C MET A 161 -11.81 -7.00 -1.63
N LYS A 162 -11.39 -8.21 -2.02
CA LYS A 162 -12.22 -9.18 -2.78
C LYS A 162 -13.59 -9.48 -2.17
N ARG A 163 -13.72 -9.33 -0.85
CA ARG A 163 -14.96 -9.58 -0.12
C ARG A 163 -15.96 -8.42 -0.19
N LEU A 164 -15.52 -7.21 -0.52
CA LEU A 164 -16.38 -6.05 -0.74
C LEU A 164 -17.05 -6.07 -2.11
N PHE A 165 -16.44 -6.72 -3.10
CA PHE A 165 -16.98 -6.85 -4.47
C PHE A 165 -17.83 -8.10 -4.69
N ILE A 166 -17.72 -9.09 -3.79
CA ILE A 166 -18.51 -10.33 -3.85
C ILE A 166 -19.48 -10.33 -2.67
N ASP A 167 -20.66 -9.75 -2.90
CA ASP A 167 -21.80 -9.89 -2.00
C ASP A 167 -22.39 -11.32 -2.08
N GLN A 168 -22.30 -12.05 -0.96
CA GLN A 168 -23.42 -12.78 -0.33
C GLN A 168 -24.32 -13.77 -1.12
N TYR A 169 -23.95 -14.33 -2.29
CA TYR A 169 -24.86 -15.33 -2.94
C TYR A 169 -24.31 -16.75 -3.27
N ARG A 170 -23.05 -17.09 -2.96
CA ARG A 170 -22.53 -18.48 -3.21
C ARG A 170 -21.70 -19.11 -2.11
N ARG A 171 -21.83 -18.68 -0.85
CA ARG A 171 -21.22 -19.42 0.26
C ARG A 171 -22.26 -19.75 1.29
N GLN A 172 -23.01 -20.82 1.00
CA GLN A 172 -23.69 -21.57 2.05
C GLN A 172 -22.66 -21.88 3.15
N PRO A 173 -22.94 -21.55 4.42
CA PRO A 173 -22.26 -22.27 5.48
C PRO A 173 -22.70 -23.72 5.28
N ARG A 174 -21.78 -24.61 4.88
CA ARG A 174 -22.05 -26.04 5.01
C ARG A 174 -22.34 -26.21 6.50
N PRO A 175 -23.57 -26.55 6.92
CA PRO A 175 -23.84 -26.69 8.33
C PRO A 175 -22.89 -27.76 8.84
N LEU A 176 -22.03 -27.42 9.79
CA LEU A 176 -21.33 -28.42 10.58
C LEU A 176 -22.45 -29.19 11.29
N ARG A 177 -22.86 -30.31 10.69
CA ARG A 177 -23.84 -31.19 11.27
C ARG A 177 -23.14 -31.91 12.42
N PHE A 178 -23.26 -31.36 13.62
CA PHE A 178 -22.90 -32.07 14.83
C PHE A 178 -23.92 -33.21 15.00
N VAL A 179 -23.57 -34.40 14.50
CA VAL A 179 -24.34 -35.60 14.79
C VAL A 179 -23.96 -36.02 16.21
N ARG A 180 -24.84 -35.77 17.18
CA ARG A 180 -24.78 -36.37 18.50
C ARG A 180 -25.11 -37.85 18.34
N TYR A 181 -24.10 -38.71 18.25
CA TYR A 181 -24.27 -40.12 18.60
C TYR A 181 -24.05 -40.26 20.10
N GLY A 182 -24.90 -41.05 20.75
CA GLY A 182 -24.97 -41.17 22.21
C GLY A 182 -23.59 -41.30 22.86
N GLY A 183 -23.31 -40.42 23.81
CA GLY A 183 -22.39 -40.67 24.90
C GLY A 183 -20.93 -40.24 24.75
N GLN A 184 -20.23 -40.40 23.62
CA GLN A 184 -18.76 -40.22 23.63
C GLN A 184 -18.15 -39.72 22.31
N CYS A 185 -17.19 -38.79 22.45
CA CYS A 185 -16.17 -38.29 21.51
C CYS A 185 -16.64 -37.69 20.16
N LEU A 186 -16.45 -36.37 19.99
CA LEU A 186 -16.62 -35.63 18.74
C LEU A 186 -15.53 -36.02 17.72
N THR A 187 -15.85 -36.84 16.71
CA THR A 187 -14.99 -37.06 15.54
C THR A 187 -15.38 -36.12 14.40
N MET A 188 -14.38 -35.36 13.91
CA MET A 188 -14.51 -34.47 12.76
C MET A 188 -14.57 -35.30 11.47
N VAL A 189 -15.75 -35.48 10.89
CA VAL A 189 -15.91 -36.12 9.58
C VAL A 189 -15.86 -35.05 8.49
N ARG A 190 -14.84 -35.10 7.63
CA ARG A 190 -14.80 -34.34 6.36
C ARG A 190 -15.75 -35.01 5.37
N GLY A 191 -16.72 -34.26 4.86
CA GLY A 191 -17.49 -34.61 3.66
C GLY A 191 -16.93 -33.94 2.42
#